data_AF-A0A3B0PL32-F1
#
_entry.id   AF-A0A3B0PL32-F1
#
_cell.length_a   1.000
_cell.length_b   1.000
_cell.length_c   1.000
_cell.angle_alpha   90.00
_cell.angle_beta   90.00
_cell.angle_gamma   90.00
#
_symmetry.space_group_name_H-M   'P 1'
#
loop_
_entity.id
_entity.type
_entity.pdbx_description
1 polymer ?
#
loop_
_entity_poly.entity_id
_entity_poly.type
_entity_poly.pdbx_seq_one_letter_code
_entity_poly.pdbx_strand_id
1 'polypeptide(L)'
;MDIFLTIILNLGFFLVGYLFGSLNTSILFGKITKKPDLREHHSKNAGATNSLRVYGVNSAVIILLLDVLKTILIVLLCRLIMKAINSSITPEFISKSKNVSLIQSKLFLIPLLGGIGVIIGNIYPVFYKFKGGKGVATSIGLLISINITLLPIAAVFFFGFMFW
;
A
#
# COMPACT_ATOMS: atom_id res chain seq x y z
N MET A 1 3.89 -21.92 -18.55
CA MET A 1 2.70 -21.76 -17.67
C MET A 1 3.05 -20.88 -16.46
N ASP A 2 4.22 -21.08 -15.86
CA ASP A 2 4.61 -20.43 -14.59
C ASP A 2 4.79 -18.91 -14.67
N ILE A 3 5.29 -18.38 -15.80
CA ILE A 3 5.48 -16.93 -15.97
C ILE A 3 4.15 -16.17 -16.09
N PHE A 4 3.19 -16.73 -16.83
CA PHE A 4 1.86 -16.16 -17.01
C PHE A 4 1.10 -16.10 -15.68
N LEU A 5 1.13 -17.20 -14.92
CA LEU A 5 0.54 -17.26 -13.58
C LEU A 5 1.21 -16.27 -12.62
N THR A 6 2.54 -16.14 -12.66
CA THR A 6 3.28 -15.16 -11.87
C THR A 6 2.84 -13.73 -12.18
N ILE A 7 2.69 -13.38 -13.46
CA ILE A 7 2.22 -12.05 -13.88
C ILE A 7 0.81 -11.80 -13.35
N ILE A 8 -0.11 -12.76 -13.53
CA ILE A 8 -1.50 -12.62 -13.07
C ILE A 8 -1.57 -12.41 -11.55
N LEU A 9 -0.82 -13.19 -10.77
CA LEU A 9 -0.87 -13.07 -9.31
C LEU A 9 -0.27 -11.75 -8.81
N ASN A 10 0.79 -11.26 -9.45
CA ASN A 10 1.38 -9.95 -9.14
C ASN A 10 0.43 -8.79 -9.51
N LEU A 11 -0.26 -8.89 -10.65
CA LEU A 11 -1.34 -7.95 -11.01
C LEU A 11 -2.51 -8.05 -10.02
N GLY A 12 -2.81 -9.24 -9.53
CA GLY A 12 -3.80 -9.46 -8.48
C GLY A 12 -3.43 -8.75 -7.18
N PHE A 13 -2.17 -8.86 -6.72
CA PHE A 13 -1.68 -8.11 -5.56
C PHE A 13 -1.81 -6.60 -5.76
N PHE A 14 -1.39 -6.09 -6.92
CA PHE A 14 -1.55 -4.69 -7.26
C PHE A 14 -3.02 -4.25 -7.20
N LEU A 15 -3.92 -5.00 -7.84
CA LEU A 15 -5.35 -4.67 -7.91
C LEU A 15 -6.02 -4.67 -6.53
N VAL A 16 -5.74 -5.69 -5.70
CA VAL A 16 -6.24 -5.76 -4.32
C VAL A 16 -5.75 -4.55 -3.52
N GLY A 17 -4.45 -4.23 -3.64
CA GLY A 17 -3.88 -3.04 -3.03
C GLY A 17 -4.54 -1.75 -3.51
N TYR A 18 -4.77 -1.61 -4.81
CA TYR A 18 -5.42 -0.45 -5.43
C TYR A 18 -6.85 -0.24 -4.92
N LEU A 19 -7.66 -1.30 -4.88
CA LEU A 19 -9.03 -1.22 -4.38
C LEU A 19 -9.06 -0.88 -2.89
N PHE A 20 -8.18 -1.48 -2.09
CA PHE A 20 -8.10 -1.16 -0.67
C PHE A 20 -7.59 0.26 -0.41
N GLY A 21 -6.57 0.70 -1.15
CA GLY A 21 -6.08 2.08 -1.09
C GLY A 21 -7.11 3.11 -1.52
N SER A 22 -7.98 2.74 -2.46
CA SER A 22 -9.09 3.57 -2.95
C SER A 22 -10.14 3.86 -1.88
N LEU A 23 -10.17 3.12 -0.79
CA LEU A 23 -10.85 3.51 0.45
C LEU A 23 -10.04 4.61 1.14
N ASN A 24 -9.98 5.80 0.51
CA ASN A 24 -9.25 6.95 1.05
C ASN A 24 -9.78 7.30 2.46
N THR A 25 -8.90 7.13 3.44
CA THR A 25 -9.22 7.23 4.87
C THR A 25 -9.77 8.58 5.25
N SER A 26 -9.22 9.66 4.69
CA SER A 26 -9.61 11.01 5.07
C SER A 26 -11.02 11.38 4.59
N ILE A 27 -11.40 10.92 3.39
CA ILE A 27 -12.75 11.08 2.84
C ILE A 27 -13.74 10.23 3.64
N LEU A 28 -13.38 8.97 3.91
CA LEU A 28 -14.21 8.06 4.69
C LEU A 28 -14.41 8.57 6.13
N PHE A 29 -13.34 9.06 6.76
CA PHE A 29 -13.38 9.66 8.09
C PHE A 29 -14.32 10.87 8.12
N GLY A 30 -14.22 11.76 7.12
CA GLY A 30 -15.13 12.90 6.99
C GLY A 30 -16.59 12.48 6.92
N LYS A 31 -16.91 11.46 6.11
CA LYS A 31 -18.26 10.89 6.01
C LYS A 31 -18.76 10.29 7.32
N ILE A 32 -17.95 9.47 7.99
CA ILE A 32 -18.33 8.79 9.24
C ILE A 32 -18.54 9.78 10.38
N THR A 33 -17.67 10.79 10.46
CA THR A 33 -17.71 11.81 11.53
C THR A 33 -18.60 13.01 11.19
N LYS A 34 -19.31 12.99 10.05
CA LYS A 34 -20.15 14.07 9.54
C LYS A 34 -19.42 15.43 9.41
N LYS A 35 -18.13 15.38 9.08
CA LYS A 35 -17.29 16.57 8.81
C LYS A 35 -17.34 16.95 7.32
N PRO A 36 -17.09 18.22 6.96
CA PRO A 36 -17.16 18.67 5.57
C PRO A 36 -16.07 18.03 4.70
N ASP A 37 -16.29 17.88 3.39
CA ASP A 37 -15.34 17.23 2.49
C ASP A 37 -14.03 18.03 2.37
N LEU A 38 -12.90 17.42 2.74
CA LEU A 38 -11.57 18.06 2.66
C LEU A 38 -11.23 18.60 1.28
N ARG A 39 -11.81 18.04 0.23
CA ARG A 39 -11.53 18.43 -1.17
C ARG A 39 -12.14 19.78 -1.54
N GLU A 40 -13.02 20.31 -0.70
CA GLU A 40 -13.62 21.63 -0.86
C GLU A 40 -12.88 22.72 -0.07
N HIS A 41 -11.89 22.35 0.76
CA HIS A 41 -11.21 23.26 1.67
C HIS A 41 -9.68 23.30 1.47
N HIS A 42 -9.09 24.47 1.70
CA HIS A 42 -7.66 24.79 1.59
C HIS A 42 -6.96 24.19 0.36
N SER A 43 -6.11 23.17 0.56
CA SER A 43 -5.31 22.57 -0.50
C SER A 43 -6.10 21.66 -1.43
N LYS A 44 -7.38 21.40 -1.11
CA LYS A 44 -8.28 20.49 -1.83
C LYS A 44 -7.80 19.05 -1.92
N ASN A 45 -6.78 18.68 -1.13
CA ASN A 45 -6.25 17.33 -1.05
C ASN A 45 -6.88 16.58 0.12
N ALA A 46 -7.24 15.31 -0.12
CA ALA A 46 -7.78 14.42 0.90
C ALA A 46 -6.64 13.67 1.61
N GLY A 47 -5.93 14.39 2.49
CA GLY A 47 -4.79 13.84 3.25
C GLY A 47 -4.60 14.49 4.62
N ALA A 48 -3.65 13.98 5.40
CA ALA A 48 -3.44 14.34 6.80
C ALA A 48 -3.14 15.84 7.01
N THR A 49 -2.32 16.48 6.17
CA THR A 49 -2.00 17.92 6.30
C THR A 49 -3.23 18.80 6.10
N ASN A 50 -4.11 18.47 5.15
CA ASN A 50 -5.36 19.21 4.96
C ASN A 50 -6.34 18.91 6.10
N SER A 51 -6.39 17.66 6.54
CA SER A 51 -7.17 17.24 7.71
C SER A 51 -6.74 17.99 8.97
N LEU A 52 -5.46 18.29 9.14
CA LEU A 52 -4.97 19.09 10.27
C LEU A 52 -5.60 20.49 10.28
N ARG A 53 -5.71 21.11 9.10
CA ARG A 53 -6.27 22.46 8.93
C ARG A 53 -7.79 22.49 9.10
N VAL A 54 -8.50 21.47 8.60
CA VAL A 54 -9.98 21.43 8.60
C VAL A 54 -10.54 20.73 9.83
N TYR A 55 -9.97 19.60 10.23
CA TYR A 55 -10.53 18.69 11.24
C TYR A 55 -9.79 18.73 12.58
N GLY A 56 -8.61 19.35 12.65
CA GLY A 56 -7.76 19.44 13.83
C GLY A 56 -6.76 18.29 13.98
N VAL A 57 -5.86 18.44 14.97
CA VAL A 57 -4.71 17.56 15.18
C VAL A 57 -5.08 16.10 15.44
N ASN A 58 -6.08 15.84 16.29
CA ASN A 58 -6.48 14.47 16.63
C ASN A 58 -6.96 13.70 15.39
N SER A 59 -7.78 14.34 14.54
CA SER A 59 -8.24 13.72 13.29
C SER A 59 -7.09 13.50 12.29
N ALA A 60 -6.18 14.47 12.18
CA ALA A 60 -5.03 14.35 11.28
C ALA A 60 -4.11 13.18 11.66
N VAL A 61 -3.83 13.00 12.96
CA VAL A 61 -3.01 11.90 13.48
C VAL A 61 -3.68 10.55 13.20
N ILE A 62 -4.98 10.42 13.47
CA ILE A 62 -5.73 9.17 13.19
C ILE A 62 -5.67 8.83 11.70
N ILE A 63 -5.95 9.80 10.81
CA ILE A 63 -5.93 9.60 9.36
C ILE A 63 -4.52 9.19 8.89
N LEU A 64 -3.49 9.86 9.40
CA LEU A 64 -2.09 9.53 9.08
C LEU A 64 -1.75 8.09 9.47
N LEU A 65 -2.07 7.69 10.71
CA LEU A 65 -1.78 6.35 11.21
C LEU A 65 -2.53 5.28 10.42
N LEU A 66 -3.81 5.50 10.12
CA LEU A 66 -4.61 4.58 9.32
C LEU A 66 -4.07 4.44 7.89
N ASP A 67 -3.59 5.52 7.26
CA ASP A 67 -2.96 5.45 5.93
C ASP A 67 -1.63 4.68 5.92
N VAL A 68 -0.85 4.78 7.00
CA VAL A 68 0.37 3.97 7.19
C VAL A 68 0.00 2.50 7.41
N LEU A 69 -0.88 2.24 8.37
CA LEU A 69 -1.29 0.90 8.78
C LEU A 69 -1.97 0.13 7.67
N LYS A 70 -2.86 0.76 6.90
CA LYS A 70 -3.56 0.10 5.78
C LYS A 70 -2.57 -0.41 4.72
N THR A 71 -1.46 0.32 4.51
CA THR A 71 -0.42 -0.09 3.56
C THR A 71 0.37 -1.29 4.10
N ILE A 72 0.79 -1.23 5.35
CA ILE A 72 1.49 -2.33 6.03
C ILE A 72 0.63 -3.60 6.02
N LEU A 73 -0.65 -3.47 6.35
CA LEU A 73 -1.60 -4.57 6.39
C LEU A 73 -1.72 -5.28 5.03
N ILE A 74 -1.81 -4.54 3.92
CA ILE A 74 -1.86 -5.13 2.58
C ILE A 74 -0.55 -5.82 2.23
N VAL A 75 0.61 -5.22 2.52
CA VAL A 75 1.90 -5.86 2.23
C VAL A 75 2.06 -7.15 3.05
N LEU A 76 1.66 -7.15 4.33
CA LEU A 76 1.67 -8.35 5.17
C LEU A 76 0.71 -9.43 4.63
N LEU A 77 -0.50 -9.05 4.24
CA LEU A 77 -1.46 -9.97 3.65
C LEU A 77 -0.90 -10.61 2.36
N CYS A 78 -0.35 -9.81 1.44
CA CYS A 78 0.30 -10.31 0.23
C CYS A 78 1.49 -11.24 0.54
N ARG A 79 2.28 -10.96 1.60
CA ARG A 79 3.37 -11.85 2.06
C ARG A 79 2.84 -13.18 2.58
N LEU A 80 1.75 -13.16 3.35
CA LEU A 80 1.11 -14.37 3.86
C LEU A 80 0.54 -15.22 2.73
N ILE A 81 -0.15 -14.59 1.77
CA ILE A 81 -0.67 -15.26 0.57
C ILE A 81 0.47 -15.87 -0.25
N MET A 82 1.54 -15.12 -0.49
CA MET A 82 2.73 -15.64 -1.16
C MET A 82 3.32 -16.87 -0.44
N LYS A 83 3.44 -16.81 0.89
CA LYS A 83 3.94 -17.93 1.69
C LYS A 83 3.04 -19.15 1.55
N ALA A 84 1.72 -18.98 1.61
CA ALA A 84 0.74 -20.05 1.47
C ALA A 84 0.74 -20.68 0.07
N ILE A 85 0.84 -19.86 -0.99
CA ILE A 85 0.93 -20.33 -2.38
C ILE A 85 2.20 -21.15 -2.57
N ASN A 86 3.35 -20.61 -2.13
CA ASN A 86 4.62 -21.31 -2.22
C ASN A 86 4.61 -22.59 -1.38
N SER A 87 4.05 -22.61 -0.16
CA SER A 87 3.99 -23.84 0.64
C SER A 87 3.07 -24.91 0.06
N SER A 88 2.04 -24.53 -0.70
CA SER A 88 1.07 -25.48 -1.28
C SER A 88 1.54 -26.08 -2.61
N ILE A 89 2.33 -25.34 -3.39
CA ILE A 89 2.85 -25.78 -4.69
C ILE A 89 4.11 -26.65 -4.55
N THR A 90 4.86 -26.51 -3.43
CA THR A 90 6.17 -27.15 -3.26
C THR A 90 6.20 -28.59 -2.67
N PRO A 91 5.17 -29.20 -2.02
CA PRO A 91 5.38 -30.49 -1.33
C PRO A 91 5.48 -31.72 -2.25
N GLU A 92 4.77 -31.79 -3.38
CA GLU A 92 4.68 -33.04 -4.17
C GLU A 92 5.80 -33.23 -5.20
N PHE A 93 6.42 -32.16 -5.69
CA PHE A 93 7.37 -32.27 -6.82
C PHE A 93 8.83 -32.52 -6.39
N ILE A 94 9.22 -32.17 -5.15
CA ILE A 94 10.61 -32.27 -4.68
C ILE A 94 11.01 -33.71 -4.34
N SER A 95 10.07 -34.55 -3.93
CA SER A 95 10.43 -35.88 -3.40
C SER A 95 10.90 -36.88 -4.48
N LYS A 96 10.71 -36.60 -5.79
CA LYS A 96 10.87 -37.63 -6.84
C LYS A 96 12.03 -37.43 -7.82
N SER A 97 12.77 -36.31 -7.80
CA SER A 97 13.81 -36.08 -8.83
C SER A 97 15.14 -35.57 -8.29
N LYS A 98 16.18 -36.40 -8.41
CA LYS A 98 17.58 -36.12 -8.02
C LYS A 98 18.30 -35.14 -8.96
N ASN A 99 17.74 -34.79 -10.12
CA ASN A 99 18.35 -33.91 -11.14
C ASN A 99 17.43 -32.74 -11.55
N VAL A 100 16.73 -32.11 -10.61
CA VAL A 100 15.82 -30.96 -10.87
C VAL A 100 16.32 -29.71 -10.14
N SER A 101 17.61 -29.46 -10.19
CA SER A 101 18.21 -28.24 -9.61
C SER A 101 18.11 -27.00 -10.50
N LEU A 102 17.62 -27.12 -11.75
CA LEU A 102 17.59 -26.01 -12.72
C LEU A 102 16.20 -25.48 -13.09
N ILE A 103 15.11 -26.19 -12.76
CA ILE A 103 13.74 -25.77 -13.14
C ILE A 103 12.78 -25.99 -11.96
N GLN A 104 13.19 -25.63 -10.75
CA GLN A 104 12.24 -25.44 -9.67
C GLN A 104 11.58 -24.07 -9.92
N SER A 105 10.47 -24.04 -10.66
CA SER A 105 9.75 -22.81 -11.01
C SER A 105 9.11 -22.15 -9.79
N LYS A 106 9.96 -21.54 -8.96
CA LYS A 106 9.53 -20.74 -7.83
C LYS A 106 8.76 -19.55 -8.39
N LEU A 107 7.46 -19.48 -8.14
CA LEU A 107 6.65 -18.33 -8.51
C LEU A 107 7.28 -17.05 -7.92
N PHE A 108 7.63 -16.10 -8.78
CA PHE A 108 8.25 -14.84 -8.37
C PHE A 108 7.17 -13.82 -7.97
N LEU A 109 6.65 -13.97 -6.75
CA LEU A 109 5.62 -13.07 -6.20
C LEU A 109 6.26 -11.88 -5.49
N ILE A 110 5.73 -10.68 -5.72
CA ILE A 110 6.25 -9.41 -5.22
C ILE A 110 5.17 -8.74 -4.35
N PRO A 111 5.10 -9.04 -3.04
CA PRO A 111 4.10 -8.46 -2.14
C PRO A 111 4.08 -6.92 -2.10
N LEU A 112 5.21 -6.28 -2.42
CA LEU A 112 5.33 -4.82 -2.49
C LEU A 112 4.42 -4.19 -3.58
N LEU A 113 4.04 -4.95 -4.61
CA LEU A 113 3.07 -4.47 -5.61
C LEU A 113 1.70 -4.16 -4.99
N GLY A 114 1.29 -4.89 -3.96
CA GLY A 114 0.09 -4.55 -3.20
C GLY A 114 0.22 -3.20 -2.49
N GLY A 115 1.38 -2.91 -1.89
CA GLY A 115 1.64 -1.61 -1.28
C GLY A 115 1.69 -0.46 -2.29
N ILE A 116 2.26 -0.68 -3.48
CA ILE A 116 2.22 0.29 -4.59
C ILE A 116 0.77 0.52 -5.04
N GLY A 117 -0.02 -0.54 -5.15
CA GLY A 117 -1.45 -0.46 -5.39
C GLY A 117 -2.14 0.45 -4.37
N VAL A 118 -1.88 0.26 -3.07
CA VAL A 118 -2.45 1.10 -2.00
C VAL A 118 -2.10 2.58 -2.19
N ILE A 119 -0.86 2.91 -2.53
CA ILE A 119 -0.43 4.30 -2.77
C ILE A 119 -1.22 4.91 -3.93
N ILE A 120 -1.29 4.22 -5.07
CA ILE A 120 -1.99 4.70 -6.26
C ILE A 120 -3.49 4.83 -5.99
N GLY A 121 -4.10 3.85 -5.32
CA GLY A 121 -5.51 3.91 -4.91
C GLY A 121 -5.77 5.06 -3.95
N ASN A 122 -4.84 5.39 -3.06
CA ASN A 122 -5.01 6.52 -2.14
C ASN A 122 -4.94 7.88 -2.84
N ILE A 123 -4.13 7.99 -3.90
CA ILE A 123 -4.00 9.21 -4.72
C ILE A 123 -5.18 9.34 -5.69
N TYR A 124 -5.52 8.26 -6.38
CA TYR A 124 -6.58 8.16 -7.39
C TYR A 124 -7.65 7.14 -6.98
N PRO A 125 -8.42 7.43 -5.91
CA PRO A 125 -9.42 6.50 -5.39
C PRO A 125 -10.59 6.36 -6.36
N VAL A 126 -10.78 5.15 -6.89
CA VAL A 126 -11.88 4.86 -7.84
C VAL A 126 -13.26 5.20 -7.26
N PHE A 127 -13.45 4.96 -5.96
CA PHE A 127 -14.73 5.20 -5.26
C PHE A 127 -15.01 6.69 -5.01
N TYR A 128 -14.03 7.57 -5.22
CA TYR A 128 -14.13 9.00 -4.91
C TYR A 128 -13.74 9.88 -6.09
N LYS A 129 -14.16 9.49 -7.30
CA LYS A 129 -13.95 10.26 -8.55
C LYS A 129 -12.47 10.53 -8.84
N PHE A 130 -11.59 9.61 -8.45
CA PHE A 130 -10.13 9.69 -8.65
C PHE A 130 -9.49 10.95 -8.05
N LYS A 131 -10.09 11.55 -7.02
CA LYS A 131 -9.56 12.71 -6.31
C LYS A 131 -9.30 12.36 -4.84
N GLY A 132 -8.04 12.02 -4.53
CA GLY A 132 -7.60 11.57 -3.22
C GLY A 132 -6.52 12.46 -2.58
N GLY A 133 -5.54 11.81 -1.93
CA GLY A 133 -4.42 12.46 -1.26
C GLY A 133 -3.16 12.50 -2.12
N LYS A 134 -2.02 12.84 -1.49
CA LYS A 134 -0.69 12.86 -2.15
C LYS A 134 0.15 11.58 -1.97
N GLY A 135 -0.37 10.59 -1.25
CA GLY A 135 0.32 9.31 -1.06
C GLY A 135 1.48 9.29 -0.04
N VAL A 136 1.82 10.41 0.61
CA VAL A 136 2.97 10.49 1.54
C VAL A 136 2.88 9.47 2.69
N ALA A 137 1.75 9.42 3.40
CA ALA A 137 1.56 8.49 4.52
C ALA A 137 1.55 7.02 4.08
N THR A 138 0.94 6.73 2.92
CA THR A 138 0.96 5.37 2.35
C THR A 138 2.38 4.98 1.90
N SER A 139 3.18 5.90 1.36
CA SER A 139 4.59 5.65 1.04
C SER A 139 5.43 5.36 2.27
N ILE A 140 5.18 6.05 3.39
CA ILE A 140 5.81 5.74 4.68
C ILE A 140 5.47 4.30 5.11
N GLY A 141 4.19 3.89 5.01
CA GLY A 141 3.79 2.50 5.31
C GLY A 141 4.49 1.47 4.43
N LEU A 142 4.69 1.77 3.15
CA LEU A 142 5.46 0.91 2.24
C LEU A 142 6.94 0.84 2.64
N LEU A 143 7.57 1.96 2.98
CA LEU A 143 8.96 1.99 3.44
C LEU A 143 9.16 1.17 4.72
N ILE A 144 8.28 1.33 5.72
CA ILE A 144 8.30 0.52 6.95
C ILE A 144 8.19 -0.96 6.60
N SER A 145 7.33 -1.32 5.63
CA SER A 145 7.16 -2.70 5.20
C SER A 145 8.42 -3.28 4.55
N ILE A 146 9.23 -2.46 3.89
CA ILE A 146 10.51 -2.86 3.29
C ILE A 146 11.57 -3.00 4.38
N ASN A 147 11.86 -1.89 5.07
CA ASN A 147 12.84 -1.83 6.14
C ASN A 147 12.66 -0.50 6.89
N ILE A 148 12.45 -0.58 8.20
CA ILE A 148 12.26 0.58 9.07
C ILE A 148 13.45 1.55 9.05
N THR A 149 14.68 1.08 8.78
CA THR A 149 15.89 1.92 8.71
C THR A 149 15.86 2.91 7.54
N LEU A 150 14.99 2.71 6.54
CA LEU A 150 14.83 3.64 5.41
C LEU A 150 14.07 4.92 5.78
N LEU A 151 13.31 4.91 6.88
CA LEU A 151 12.55 6.08 7.36
C LEU A 151 13.42 7.31 7.63
N PRO A 152 14.49 7.25 8.45
CA PRO A 152 15.32 8.42 8.71
C PRO A 152 15.97 8.96 7.44
N ILE A 153 16.38 8.08 6.51
CA ILE A 153 16.94 8.48 5.22
C ILE A 153 15.89 9.25 4.40
N ALA A 154 14.69 8.68 4.26
CA ALA A 154 13.59 9.32 3.53
C ALA A 154 13.17 10.65 4.18
N ALA A 155 13.22 10.76 5.51
CA ALA A 155 12.95 12.00 6.24
C ALA A 155 14.00 13.07 5.93
N VAL A 156 15.29 12.72 5.91
CA VAL A 156 16.37 13.65 5.53
C VAL A 156 16.18 14.17 4.11
N PHE A 157 15.86 13.31 3.14
CA PHE A 157 15.54 13.75 1.79
C PHE A 157 14.28 14.62 1.75
N PHE A 158 13.21 14.21 2.40
CA PHE A 158 11.95 14.95 2.39
C PHE A 158 12.11 16.36 2.97
N PHE A 159 12.72 16.49 4.15
CA PHE A 159 12.93 17.80 4.77
C PHE A 159 14.06 18.58 4.11
N GLY A 160 15.14 17.92 3.67
CA GLY A 160 16.26 18.58 3.00
C GLY A 160 15.90 19.25 1.68
N PHE A 161 14.97 18.67 0.92
CA PHE A 161 14.49 19.24 -0.36
C PHE A 161 13.22 20.10 -0.21
N MET A 162 12.55 20.09 0.94
CA MET A 162 11.33 20.90 1.15
C MET A 162 11.64 22.35 1.56
N PHE A 163 12.87 22.62 2.00
CA PHE A 163 13.33 23.96 2.41
C PHE A 163 14.29 24.61 1.40
N TRP A 164 14.38 24.08 0.18
CA TRP A 164 15.15 24.64 -0.93
C TRP A 164 14.23 24.89 -2.14
#